data_AF-T0ZAF9-F1
#
_entry.id   AF-T0ZAF9-F1
#
_cell.length_a   1.000
_cell.length_b   1.000
_cell.length_c   1.000
_cell.angle_alpha   90.00
_cell.angle_beta   90.00
_cell.angle_gamma   90.00
#
_symmetry.space_group_name_H-M   'P 1'
#
loop_
_entity.id
_entity.type
_entity.pdbx_description
1 polymer ?
#
loop_
_entity_poly.entity_id
_entity_poly.type
_entity_poly.pdbx_seq_one_letter_code
_entity_poly.pdbx_strand_id
1 'polypeptide(L)'
;VGADALRLFHLFVGPPADDVDWNEQTESLIDGCARFLDRLYRLATLEDVRWREAEDERDREVRRAVHRCVARVSESIERWSYNTAVAALMETLNTVSKWARDEAGAHRATYDEAIDLLLRLLAPMAPHLSAELWERRHPGEPSVHAQPWPVADPALVATPQ
;
A
#
# COMPACT_ATOMS: atom_id res chain seq x y z
N VAL A 1 -18.00 8.76 -4.67
CA VAL A 1 -16.79 7.91 -4.52
C VAL A 1 -16.56 7.07 -5.77
N GLY A 2 -15.33 6.71 -6.11
CA GLY A 2 -15.01 5.90 -7.31
C GLY A 2 -15.13 4.39 -7.05
N ALA A 3 -15.05 3.59 -8.12
CA ALA A 3 -15.19 2.12 -8.06
C ALA A 3 -14.20 1.48 -7.07
N ASP A 4 -12.93 1.90 -7.08
CA ASP A 4 -11.91 1.35 -6.19
C ASP A 4 -12.17 1.61 -4.70
N ALA A 5 -12.73 2.78 -4.36
CA ALA A 5 -13.06 3.10 -2.98
C ALA A 5 -14.19 2.19 -2.45
N LEU A 6 -15.19 1.92 -3.29
CA LEU A 6 -16.29 0.99 -2.95
C LEU A 6 -15.80 -0.47 -2.87
N ARG A 7 -14.92 -0.90 -3.79
CA ARG A 7 -14.30 -2.23 -3.72
C ARG A 7 -13.50 -2.42 -2.44
N LEU A 8 -12.67 -1.44 -2.08
CA LEU A 8 -11.92 -1.48 -0.83
C LEU A 8 -12.84 -1.50 0.39
N PHE A 9 -13.91 -0.71 0.39
CA PHE A 9 -14.90 -0.75 1.46
C PHE A 9 -15.46 -2.17 1.64
N HIS A 10 -15.88 -2.84 0.57
CA HIS A 10 -16.41 -4.21 0.66
C HIS A 10 -15.38 -5.20 1.21
N LEU A 11 -14.10 -5.01 0.92
CA LEU A 11 -13.02 -5.85 1.44
C LEU A 11 -12.64 -5.50 2.90
N PHE A 12 -13.00 -4.30 3.37
CA PHE A 12 -12.56 -3.76 4.65
C PHE A 12 -13.64 -3.82 5.74
N VAL A 13 -14.92 -3.75 5.36
CA VAL A 13 -16.05 -3.61 6.29
C VAL A 13 -16.19 -4.78 7.27
N GLY A 14 -15.75 -5.98 6.89
CA GLY A 14 -15.78 -7.13 7.77
C GLY A 14 -15.38 -8.43 7.04
N PRO A 15 -15.39 -9.57 7.75
CA PRO A 15 -15.24 -10.87 7.13
C PRO A 15 -16.30 -11.11 6.04
N PRO A 16 -15.96 -11.77 4.92
CA PRO A 16 -16.92 -12.00 3.83
C PRO A 16 -18.16 -12.81 4.19
N ALA A 17 -18.12 -13.55 5.32
CA ALA A 17 -19.21 -14.40 5.78
C ALA A 17 -20.23 -13.66 6.66
N ASP A 18 -19.91 -12.45 7.11
CA ASP A 18 -20.72 -11.69 8.05
C ASP A 18 -21.66 -10.72 7.31
N ASP A 19 -22.86 -10.53 7.84
CA ASP A 19 -23.80 -9.52 7.34
C ASP A 19 -23.35 -8.11 7.71
N VAL A 20 -23.61 -7.15 6.82
CA VAL A 20 -23.25 -5.73 7.01
C VAL A 20 -24.52 -4.88 6.97
N ASP A 21 -24.81 -4.21 8.08
CA ASP A 21 -25.85 -3.19 8.14
C ASP A 21 -25.36 -1.91 7.47
N TRP A 22 -26.20 -1.35 6.60
CA TRP A 22 -25.94 -0.07 5.93
C TRP A 22 -26.39 1.09 6.79
N ASN A 23 -25.44 1.81 7.38
CA ASN A 23 -25.69 2.93 8.30
C ASN A 23 -24.64 4.05 8.13
N GLU A 24 -24.68 5.08 8.98
CA GLU A 24 -23.70 6.19 8.95
C GLU A 24 -22.23 5.73 9.15
N GLN A 25 -22.02 4.61 9.83
CA GLN A 25 -20.69 4.01 9.98
C GLN A 25 -20.19 3.44 8.65
N THR A 26 -21.07 2.87 7.82
CA THR A 26 -20.77 2.44 6.46
C THR A 26 -20.29 3.60 5.59
N GLU A 27 -21.00 4.73 5.62
CA GLU A 27 -20.61 5.94 4.87
C GLU A 27 -19.22 6.44 5.31
N SER A 28 -18.99 6.48 6.63
CA SER A 28 -17.68 6.87 7.20
C SER A 28 -16.53 5.94 6.76
N LEU A 29 -16.79 4.64 6.63
CA LEU A 29 -15.79 3.67 6.15
C LEU A 29 -15.48 3.85 4.65
N ILE A 30 -16.50 4.11 3.84
CA ILE A 30 -16.35 4.40 2.41
C ILE A 30 -15.46 5.65 2.22
N ASP A 31 -15.73 6.71 2.98
CA ASP A 31 -14.91 7.94 2.96
C ASP A 31 -13.49 7.69 3.47
N GLY A 32 -13.32 6.81 4.47
CA GLY A 32 -12.02 6.34 4.92
C GLY A 32 -11.21 5.68 3.79
N CYS A 33 -11.83 4.82 3.01
CA CYS A 33 -11.21 4.16 1.86
C CYS A 33 -10.83 5.16 0.77
N ALA A 34 -11.72 6.11 0.45
CA ALA A 34 -11.43 7.18 -0.51
C ALA A 34 -10.24 8.04 -0.08
N ARG A 35 -10.17 8.43 1.21
CA ARG A 35 -9.03 9.18 1.76
C ARG A 35 -7.73 8.39 1.76
N PHE A 36 -7.79 7.08 1.98
CA PHE A 36 -6.62 6.21 1.85
C PHE A 36 -6.07 6.22 0.42
N LEU A 37 -6.93 6.05 -0.59
CA LEU A 37 -6.55 6.08 -2.00
C LEU A 37 -5.99 7.46 -2.42
N ASP A 38 -6.59 8.57 -1.98
CA ASP A 38 -6.06 9.92 -2.24
C ASP A 38 -4.66 10.11 -1.63
N ARG A 39 -4.43 9.61 -0.41
CA ARG A 39 -3.10 9.67 0.22
C ARG A 39 -2.06 8.84 -0.54
N LEU A 40 -2.43 7.65 -1.04
CA LEU A 40 -1.53 6.85 -1.87
C LEU A 40 -1.20 7.56 -3.17
N TYR A 41 -2.20 8.13 -3.84
CA TYR A 41 -1.99 8.91 -5.07
C TYR A 41 -1.01 10.07 -4.82
N ARG A 42 -1.27 10.91 -3.81
CA ARG A 42 -0.40 12.04 -3.45
C ARG A 42 1.00 11.62 -3.07
N LEU A 43 1.15 10.45 -2.44
CA LEU A 43 2.46 9.90 -2.16
C LEU A 43 3.12 9.46 -3.47
N ALA A 44 2.48 8.62 -4.28
CA ALA A 44 3.08 8.11 -5.52
C ALA A 44 3.45 9.19 -6.54
N THR A 45 2.78 10.34 -6.52
CA THR A 45 3.03 11.50 -7.39
C THR A 45 3.71 12.66 -6.66
N LEU A 46 4.42 12.41 -5.56
CA LEU A 46 5.08 13.47 -4.80
C LEU A 46 6.26 14.06 -5.60
N GLU A 47 6.19 15.35 -5.92
CA GLU A 47 7.22 16.05 -6.72
C GLU A 47 8.36 16.60 -5.83
N ASP A 48 8.02 17.16 -4.67
CA ASP A 48 8.96 17.87 -3.78
C ASP A 48 9.57 16.96 -2.70
N VAL A 49 10.03 15.77 -3.08
CA VAL A 49 10.75 14.90 -2.13
C VAL A 49 12.19 15.40 -1.99
N ARG A 50 12.63 15.61 -0.74
CA ARG A 50 14.04 15.82 -0.43
C ARG A 50 14.77 14.49 -0.58
N TRP A 51 15.61 14.37 -1.60
CA TRP A 51 16.38 13.15 -1.84
C TRP A 51 17.73 13.18 -1.12
N ARG A 52 18.19 11.98 -0.75
CA ARG A 52 19.55 11.73 -0.29
C ARG A 52 20.09 10.45 -0.92
N GLU A 53 21.41 10.44 -1.13
CA GLU A 53 22.10 9.37 -1.85
C GLU A 53 22.36 8.13 -0.99
N ALA A 54 22.86 8.31 0.24
CA ALA A 54 23.19 7.19 1.11
C ALA A 54 21.93 6.64 1.79
N GLU A 55 21.75 5.32 1.77
CA GLU A 55 20.79 4.61 2.61
C GLU A 55 21.21 4.70 4.09
N ASP A 56 20.24 4.87 4.98
CA ASP A 56 20.46 4.78 6.43
C ASP A 56 19.42 3.88 7.11
N GLU A 57 19.45 3.86 8.45
CA GLU A 57 18.58 2.99 9.22
C GLU A 57 17.09 3.30 9.06
N ARG A 58 16.70 4.56 8.81
CA ARG A 58 15.29 4.95 8.60
C ARG A 58 14.75 4.37 7.29
N ASP A 59 15.59 4.33 6.26
CA ASP A 59 15.22 3.68 5.01
C ASP A 59 15.06 2.18 5.21
N ARG A 60 15.99 1.56 5.94
CA ARG A 60 15.91 0.11 6.25
C ARG A 60 14.68 -0.22 7.07
N GLU A 61 14.29 0.63 8.01
CA GLU A 61 13.02 0.48 8.74
C GLU A 61 11.80 0.51 7.81
N VAL A 62 11.79 1.41 6.81
CA VAL A 62 10.73 1.43 5.78
C VAL A 62 10.76 0.17 4.94
N ARG A 63 11.92 -0.27 4.47
CA ARG A 63 12.04 -1.52 3.69
C ARG A 63 11.52 -2.72 4.49
N ARG A 64 11.93 -2.86 5.75
CA ARG A 64 11.40 -3.90 6.65
C ARG A 64 9.89 -3.78 6.83
N ALA A 65 9.35 -2.58 6.99
CA ALA A 65 7.90 -2.38 7.11
C ALA A 65 7.14 -2.82 5.86
N VAL A 66 7.65 -2.48 4.67
CA VAL A 66 7.03 -2.87 3.39
C VAL A 66 7.14 -4.37 3.16
N HIS A 67 8.28 -5.01 3.42
CA HIS A 67 8.39 -6.47 3.27
C HIS A 67 7.53 -7.23 4.29
N ARG A 68 7.39 -6.73 5.53
CA ARG A 68 6.40 -7.27 6.47
C ARG A 68 4.97 -7.09 5.97
N CYS A 69 4.66 -5.97 5.31
CA CYS A 69 3.37 -5.75 4.66
C CYS A 69 3.11 -6.81 3.57
N VAL A 70 4.09 -7.06 2.69
CA VAL A 70 3.99 -8.10 1.65
C VAL A 70 3.67 -9.46 2.26
N ALA A 71 4.39 -9.89 3.29
CA ALA A 71 4.15 -11.16 3.97
C ALA A 71 2.74 -11.20 4.60
N ARG A 72 2.36 -10.16 5.36
CA ARG A 72 1.08 -10.09 6.06
C ARG A 72 -0.12 -10.05 5.10
N VAL A 73 -0.03 -9.29 4.02
CA VAL A 73 -1.09 -9.21 3.00
C VAL A 73 -1.24 -10.55 2.29
N SER A 74 -0.13 -11.20 1.93
CA SER A 74 -0.15 -12.52 1.29
C SER A 74 -0.85 -13.56 2.17
N GLU A 75 -0.46 -13.68 3.44
CA GLU A 75 -1.11 -14.61 4.38
C GLU A 75 -2.59 -14.25 4.60
N SER A 76 -2.90 -12.96 4.72
CA SER A 76 -4.28 -12.50 4.96
C SER A 76 -5.20 -12.86 3.78
N ILE A 77 -4.71 -12.75 2.55
CA ILE A 77 -5.48 -13.13 1.35
C ILE A 77 -5.71 -14.65 1.32
N GLU A 78 -4.69 -15.46 1.63
CA GLU A 78 -4.83 -16.93 1.71
C GLU A 78 -5.87 -17.36 2.76
N ARG A 79 -5.96 -16.62 3.87
CA ARG A 79 -6.92 -16.86 4.95
C ARG A 79 -8.25 -16.12 4.79
N TRP A 80 -8.53 -15.52 3.64
CA TRP A 80 -9.77 -14.77 3.38
C TRP A 80 -10.01 -13.59 4.36
N SER A 81 -8.95 -13.09 4.99
CA SER A 81 -8.96 -12.00 5.98
C SER A 81 -8.67 -10.65 5.32
N TYR A 82 -9.48 -10.26 4.33
CA TYR A 82 -9.21 -9.09 3.49
C TYR A 82 -9.18 -7.77 4.26
N ASN A 83 -9.98 -7.63 5.30
CA ASN A 83 -9.96 -6.46 6.18
C ASN A 83 -8.60 -6.26 6.85
N THR A 84 -7.94 -7.36 7.24
CA THR A 84 -6.60 -7.35 7.83
C THR A 84 -5.54 -6.99 6.77
N ALA A 85 -5.72 -7.46 5.53
CA ALA A 85 -4.87 -7.09 4.40
C ALA A 85 -4.95 -5.57 4.11
N VAL A 86 -6.16 -5.01 4.03
CA VAL A 86 -6.38 -3.57 3.82
C VAL A 86 -5.81 -2.76 4.99
N ALA A 87 -6.01 -3.20 6.24
CA ALA A 87 -5.44 -2.55 7.41
C ALA A 87 -3.90 -2.49 7.36
N ALA A 88 -3.24 -3.59 6.96
CA ALA A 88 -1.79 -3.66 6.80
C ALA A 88 -1.27 -2.68 5.73
N LEU A 89 -1.99 -2.52 4.62
CA LEU A 89 -1.67 -1.55 3.57
C LEU A 89 -1.82 -0.11 4.07
N MET A 90 -2.90 0.20 4.78
CA MET A 90 -3.13 1.53 5.36
C MET A 90 -2.06 1.91 6.38
N GLU A 91 -1.70 0.99 7.26
CA GLU A 91 -0.63 1.15 8.27
C GLU A 91 0.72 1.43 7.59
N THR A 92 1.07 0.60 6.61
CA THR A 92 2.34 0.72 5.88
C THR A 92 2.40 2.02 5.10
N LEU A 93 1.31 2.44 4.45
CA LEU A 93 1.24 3.72 3.77
C LEU A 93 1.50 4.89 4.71
N ASN A 94 0.97 4.85 5.95
CA ASN A 94 1.24 5.91 6.93
C ASN A 94 2.74 6.00 7.25
N THR A 95 3.41 4.85 7.44
CA THR A 95 4.86 4.79 7.70
C THR A 95 5.66 5.37 6.54
N VAL A 96 5.41 4.92 5.30
CA VAL A 96 6.12 5.42 4.11
C VAL A 96 5.84 6.91 3.90
N SER A 97 4.59 7.33 4.04
CA SER A 97 4.15 8.71 3.87
C SER A 97 4.81 9.69 4.85
N LYS A 98 5.01 9.25 6.11
CA LYS A 98 5.71 10.03 7.14
C LYS A 98 7.21 10.12 6.83
N TRP A 99 7.85 8.99 6.52
CA TRP A 99 9.28 8.96 6.18
C TRP A 99 9.62 9.76 4.93
N ALA A 100 8.81 9.64 3.86
CA ALA A 100 9.06 10.32 2.59
C ALA A 100 8.96 11.86 2.68
N ARG A 101 8.27 12.37 3.70
CA ARG A 101 8.11 13.82 3.97
C ARG A 101 8.98 14.32 5.12
N ASP A 102 9.86 13.48 5.65
CA ASP A 102 10.76 13.86 6.73
C ASP A 102 11.83 14.86 6.25
N GLU A 103 12.18 15.82 7.10
CA GLU A 103 13.17 16.85 6.77
C GLU A 103 14.56 16.27 6.49
N ALA A 104 14.88 15.08 7.01
CA ALA A 104 16.15 14.42 6.72
C ALA A 104 16.27 13.91 5.28
N GLY A 105 15.16 13.83 4.55
CA GLY A 105 15.07 13.33 3.19
C GLY A 105 14.97 11.81 3.08
N ALA A 106 14.51 11.36 1.92
CA ALA A 106 14.27 9.96 1.60
C ALA A 106 15.35 9.41 0.66
N HIS A 107 15.67 8.13 0.81
CA HIS A 107 16.47 7.40 -0.17
C HIS A 107 15.58 6.96 -1.35
N ARG A 108 15.99 7.32 -2.58
CA ARG A 108 15.18 7.13 -3.80
C ARG A 108 14.82 5.67 -4.06
N ALA A 109 15.79 4.76 -4.03
CA ALA A 109 15.51 3.36 -4.33
C ALA A 109 14.54 2.73 -3.32
N THR A 110 14.64 3.12 -2.04
CA THR A 110 13.69 2.67 -1.00
C THR A 110 12.29 3.18 -1.25
N TYR A 111 12.17 4.43 -1.70
CA TYR A 111 10.89 5.05 -2.00
C TYR A 111 10.20 4.36 -3.19
N ASP A 112 10.99 4.08 -4.23
CA ASP A 112 10.48 3.41 -5.42
C ASP A 112 10.06 1.97 -5.13
N GLU A 113 10.88 1.20 -4.41
CA GLU A 113 10.55 -0.14 -3.92
C GLU A 113 9.25 -0.13 -3.08
N ALA A 114 9.13 0.83 -2.15
CA ALA A 114 7.98 0.91 -1.26
C ALA A 114 6.67 1.14 -2.02
N ILE A 115 6.65 2.09 -2.96
CA ILE A 115 5.44 2.40 -3.74
C ILE A 115 5.10 1.25 -4.68
N ASP A 116 6.08 0.70 -5.40
CA ASP A 116 5.84 -0.35 -6.37
C ASP A 116 5.28 -1.62 -5.71
N LEU A 117 5.79 -1.98 -4.52
CA LEU A 117 5.25 -3.08 -3.73
C LEU A 117 3.82 -2.79 -3.24
N LEU A 118 3.54 -1.59 -2.74
CA LEU A 118 2.19 -1.20 -2.33
C LEU A 118 1.19 -1.25 -3.50
N LEU A 119 1.58 -0.75 -4.69
CA LEU A 119 0.73 -0.77 -5.88
C LEU A 119 0.41 -2.20 -6.33
N ARG A 120 1.39 -3.10 -6.32
CA ARG A 120 1.22 -4.52 -6.67
C ARG A 120 0.33 -5.26 -5.67
N LEU A 121 0.52 -5.04 -4.37
CA LEU A 121 -0.34 -5.64 -3.34
C LEU A 121 -1.78 -5.12 -3.40
N LEU A 122 -1.96 -3.84 -3.74
CA LEU A 122 -3.27 -3.20 -3.80
C LEU A 122 -4.02 -3.50 -5.11
N ALA A 123 -3.33 -3.90 -6.18
CA ALA A 123 -3.92 -4.09 -7.51
C ALA A 123 -5.17 -5.00 -7.54
N PRO A 124 -5.27 -6.13 -6.79
CA PRO A 124 -6.51 -6.92 -6.75
C PRO A 124 -7.69 -6.18 -6.13
N MET A 125 -7.42 -5.21 -5.25
CA MET A 125 -8.42 -4.51 -4.44
C MET A 125 -8.85 -3.20 -5.12
N ALA A 126 -7.90 -2.37 -5.55
CA ALA A 126 -8.10 -1.09 -6.24
C ALA A 126 -7.42 -1.09 -7.63
N PRO A 127 -7.93 -1.87 -8.59
CA PRO A 127 -7.24 -2.16 -9.84
C PRO A 127 -7.02 -0.95 -10.74
N HIS A 128 -7.90 0.05 -10.69
CA HIS A 128 -7.83 1.19 -11.60
C HIS A 128 -6.75 2.19 -11.13
N LEU A 129 -6.76 2.55 -9.84
CA LEU A 129 -5.75 3.43 -9.25
C LEU A 129 -4.36 2.80 -9.34
N SER A 130 -4.23 1.51 -9.01
CA SER A 130 -2.94 0.82 -9.09
C SER A 130 -2.39 0.82 -10.51
N ALA A 131 -3.23 0.60 -11.53
CA ALA A 131 -2.80 0.61 -12.93
C ALA A 131 -2.36 2.00 -13.39
N GLU A 132 -3.15 3.03 -13.09
CA GLU A 132 -2.84 4.43 -13.43
C GLU A 132 -1.51 4.89 -12.81
N LEU A 133 -1.31 4.63 -11.51
CA LEU A 133 -0.08 5.01 -10.82
C LEU A 133 1.12 4.20 -11.30
N TRP A 134 0.93 2.93 -11.63
CA TRP A 134 1.99 2.08 -12.18
C TRP A 134 2.44 2.60 -13.55
N GLU A 135 1.52 2.86 -14.48
CA GLU A 135 1.85 3.37 -15.82
C GLU A 135 2.60 4.71 -15.78
N ARG A 136 2.24 5.59 -14.84
CA ARG A 136 2.95 6.87 -14.65
C ARG A 136 4.38 6.70 -14.16
N ARG A 137 4.62 5.71 -13.30
CA ARG A 137 5.94 5.43 -12.72
C ARG A 137 6.82 4.62 -13.68
N HIS A 138 6.19 3.74 -14.46
CA HIS A 138 6.84 2.78 -15.36
C HIS A 138 6.28 2.90 -16.78
N PRO A 139 6.46 4.05 -17.46
CA PRO A 139 5.85 4.30 -18.76
C PRO A 139 6.39 3.32 -19.82
N GLY A 140 5.47 2.62 -20.49
CA GLY A 140 5.79 1.63 -21.52
C GLY A 140 6.06 0.22 -21.00
N GLU A 141 6.06 0.00 -19.68
CA GLU A 141 6.12 -1.33 -19.09
C GLU A 141 4.74 -2.03 -19.08
N PRO A 142 4.69 -3.37 -18.96
CA PRO A 142 3.43 -4.07 -18.73
C PRO A 142 2.71 -3.54 -17.49
N SER A 143 1.38 -3.44 -17.58
CA SER A 143 0.50 -3.02 -16.49
C SER A 143 0.80 -3.78 -15.18
N VAL A 144 0.52 -3.14 -14.03
CA VAL A 144 0.61 -3.76 -12.70
C VAL A 144 -0.09 -5.12 -12.63
N HIS A 145 -1.18 -5.31 -13.40
CA HIS A 145 -1.95 -6.55 -13.45
C HIS A 145 -1.24 -7.71 -14.14
N ALA A 146 -0.21 -7.41 -14.94
CA ALA A 146 0.67 -8.39 -15.57
C ALA A 146 1.92 -8.69 -14.75
N GLN A 147 2.14 -7.96 -13.65
CA GLN A 147 3.29 -8.17 -12.77
C GLN A 147 3.06 -9.40 -11.88
N PRO A 148 4.12 -10.15 -11.55
CA PRO A 148 3.98 -11.26 -10.61
C PRO A 148 3.54 -10.74 -9.23
N TRP A 149 3.00 -11.63 -8.40
CA TRP A 149 2.78 -11.30 -6.99
C TRP A 149 4.12 -11.03 -6.28
N PRO A 150 4.25 -9.96 -5.47
CA PRO A 150 5.50 -9.68 -4.78
C PRO A 150 5.80 -10.71 -3.70
N VAL A 151 7.09 -11.02 -3.49
CA VAL A 151 7.56 -11.94 -2.44
C VAL A 151 8.38 -11.13 -1.44
N ALA A 152 8.10 -11.31 -0.15
CA ALA A 152 8.83 -10.63 0.91
C ALA A 152 10.27 -11.17 1.01
N ASP A 153 11.25 -10.30 1.23
CA ASP A 153 12.61 -10.71 1.53
C ASP A 153 12.65 -11.27 2.97
N PRO A 154 13.00 -12.56 3.16
CA PRO A 154 13.04 -13.17 4.49
C PRO A 154 13.96 -12.44 5.47
N ALA A 155 15.05 -11.83 4.99
CA ALA A 155 16.00 -11.10 5.83
C ALA A 155 15.42 -9.77 6.37
N LEU A 156 14.42 -9.20 5.68
CA LEU A 156 13.75 -7.96 6.07
C LEU A 156 12.47 -8.20 6.89
N VAL A 157 11.94 -9.43 6.85
CA VAL A 157 10.79 -9.84 7.66
C VAL A 157 11.20 -10.30 9.06
N ALA A 158 12.36 -10.96 9.19
CA ALA A 158 12.85 -11.44 10.47
C ALA A 158 13.04 -10.30 11.48
N THR A 159 12.50 -10.45 12.68
CA THR A 159 12.83 -9.57 13.81
C THR A 159 14.29 -9.83 14.20
N PRO A 160 15.12 -8.81 14.47
CA PRO A 160 16.44 -9.03 15.05
C PRO A 160 16.29 -9.85 16.34
N GLN A 161 17.10 -10.91 16.47
CA GLN A 161 17.19 -11.71 17.70
C GLN A 161 17.81 -10.91 18.84
#